data_AF-A0A8B7E5M4-F1
#
_entry.id   AF-A0A8B7E5M4-F1
#
_cell.length_a   1.000
_cell.length_b   1.000
_cell.length_c   1.000
_cell.angle_alpha   90.00
_cell.angle_beta   90.00
_cell.angle_gamma   90.00
#
_symmetry.space_group_name_H-M   'P 1'
#
loop_
_entity.id
_entity.type
_entity.pdbx_description
1 polymer ?
#
loop_
_entity_poly.entity_id
_entity_poly.type
_entity_poly.pdbx_seq_one_letter_code
_entity_poly.pdbx_strand_id
1 'polypeptide(L)'
;MYSFYGSYELKNDSLITTFSVFPKEYEITFEVFLSSFTSGNNYCKCANLFRFTNGTDDIKAYGDRLLAAWFFNSGNLTYDSSINGITYRVESGPFSLGWKKFNISQLLFHGAYISTIQINGVTISSVTNNDAREFYNVKLYFSDRYYLTQPGHARSLLVTKGCSETNMYCKPQLNVAYTGIINGDFLNIRFDTNYSNAEESAVNITWEYILPPFLKLESVYTSVDAVKISTNKYK
;
A
#
# COMPACT_ATOMS: atom_id res chain seq x y z
N MET A 1 -11.19 10.17 -0.39
CA MET A 1 -10.03 9.37 0.09
C MET A 1 -9.36 10.14 1.21
N TYR A 2 -8.72 9.44 2.13
CA TYR A 2 -8.38 9.97 3.45
C TYR A 2 -6.91 9.69 3.77
N SER A 3 -6.25 10.64 4.43
CA SER A 3 -4.88 10.47 4.89
C SER A 3 -4.64 11.21 6.20
N PHE A 4 -3.75 10.69 7.04
CA PHE A 4 -3.13 11.46 8.10
C PHE A 4 -1.68 11.02 8.31
N TYR A 5 -0.82 11.97 8.65
CA TYR A 5 0.63 11.76 8.80
C TYR A 5 1.11 11.82 10.26
N GLY A 6 0.24 12.21 11.20
CA GLY A 6 0.53 12.20 12.63
C GLY A 6 0.62 10.79 13.23
N SER A 7 1.03 10.73 14.49
CA SER A 7 0.92 9.52 15.31
C SER A 7 -0.45 9.46 15.98
N TYR A 8 -1.06 8.29 16.01
CA TYR A 8 -2.36 8.03 16.60
C TYR A 8 -2.25 6.87 17.59
N GLU A 9 -2.52 7.11 18.86
CA GLU A 9 -2.60 6.04 19.86
C GLU A 9 -3.83 5.16 19.59
N LEU A 10 -3.65 3.85 19.53
CA LEU A 10 -4.75 2.91 19.31
C LEU A 10 -5.64 2.90 20.56
N LYS A 11 -6.94 3.15 20.39
CA LYS A 11 -7.93 3.25 21.48
C LYS A 11 -9.23 2.57 21.10
N ASN A 12 -9.90 1.98 22.08
CA ASN A 12 -11.17 1.30 21.89
C ASN A 12 -12.22 2.23 21.25
N ASP A 13 -13.01 1.69 20.32
CA ASP A 13 -14.10 2.38 19.60
C ASP A 13 -13.69 3.72 18.96
N SER A 14 -12.46 3.78 18.44
CA SER A 14 -11.89 5.00 17.89
C SER A 14 -12.19 5.16 16.40
N LEU A 15 -13.26 5.90 16.07
CA LEU A 15 -13.61 6.25 14.69
C LEU A 15 -12.59 7.23 14.09
N ILE A 16 -11.94 6.83 13.00
CA ILE A 16 -10.96 7.63 12.28
C ILE A 16 -11.63 8.45 11.18
N THR A 17 -12.48 7.81 10.38
CA THR A 17 -13.18 8.49 9.28
C THR A 17 -14.36 7.65 8.79
N THR A 18 -15.24 8.28 8.02
CA THR A 18 -16.35 7.63 7.32
C THR A 18 -16.25 7.92 5.83
N PHE A 19 -16.28 6.88 5.02
CA PHE A 19 -16.33 6.94 3.56
C PHE A 19 -17.77 6.79 3.12
N SER A 20 -18.34 7.82 2.49
CA SER A 20 -19.68 7.74 1.89
C SER A 20 -19.75 6.63 0.85
N VAL A 21 -18.70 6.51 0.03
CA VAL A 21 -18.48 5.41 -0.92
C VAL A 21 -17.06 4.89 -0.75
N PHE A 22 -16.95 3.62 -0.38
CA PHE A 22 -15.70 2.86 -0.40
C PHE A 22 -15.64 2.08 -1.73
N PRO A 23 -14.62 2.35 -2.56
CA PRO A 23 -14.55 1.88 -3.94
C PRO A 23 -14.34 0.37 -4.05
N LYS A 24 -14.59 -0.18 -5.25
CA LYS A 24 -14.21 -1.56 -5.59
C LYS A 24 -12.70 -1.77 -5.61
N GLU A 25 -11.95 -0.77 -6.09
CA GLU A 25 -10.50 -0.79 -6.10
C GLU A 25 -9.99 0.15 -5.02
N TYR A 26 -9.06 -0.28 -4.20
CA TYR A 26 -8.47 0.53 -3.13
C TYR A 26 -7.04 0.11 -2.84
N GLU A 27 -6.28 1.05 -2.29
CA GLU A 27 -4.99 0.78 -1.67
C GLU A 27 -4.95 1.49 -0.32
N ILE A 28 -4.45 0.80 0.69
CA ILE A 28 -4.37 1.27 2.06
C ILE A 28 -2.96 1.00 2.56
N THR A 29 -2.31 2.05 3.06
CA THR A 29 -0.98 1.94 3.65
C THR A 29 -0.94 2.65 4.99
N PHE A 30 -0.34 2.03 5.99
CA PHE A 30 -0.09 2.64 7.30
C PHE A 30 0.99 1.86 8.03
N GLU A 31 1.55 2.45 9.09
CA GLU A 31 2.48 1.78 9.97
C GLU A 31 1.91 1.68 11.38
N VAL A 32 2.18 0.56 12.06
CA VAL A 32 1.76 0.33 13.45
C VAL A 32 2.95 -0.09 14.29
N PHE A 33 3.14 0.53 15.44
CA PHE A 33 4.06 0.07 16.46
C PHE A 33 3.33 -0.86 17.43
N LEU A 34 3.69 -2.15 17.43
CA LEU A 34 3.12 -3.14 18.35
C LEU A 34 3.91 -3.10 19.67
N SER A 35 3.31 -2.60 20.76
CA SER A 35 4.01 -2.45 22.05
C SER A 35 3.95 -3.71 22.92
N SER A 36 2.87 -4.47 22.83
CA SER A 36 2.69 -5.77 23.48
C SER A 36 1.56 -6.55 22.81
N PHE A 37 1.45 -7.85 23.08
CA PHE A 37 0.28 -8.64 22.71
C PHE A 37 -0.52 -8.99 23.95
N THR A 38 -1.85 -8.85 23.87
CA THR A 38 -2.73 -9.10 25.01
C THR A 38 -3.31 -10.51 24.96
N SER A 39 -3.73 -11.04 26.11
CA SER A 39 -4.47 -12.31 26.20
C SER A 39 -5.90 -12.24 25.64
N GLY A 40 -6.33 -11.08 25.12
CA GLY A 40 -7.70 -10.83 24.69
C GLY A 40 -8.68 -10.80 25.86
N ASN A 41 -9.94 -11.08 25.59
CA ASN A 41 -11.02 -11.13 26.59
C ASN A 41 -11.67 -12.53 26.63
N ASN A 42 -12.84 -12.63 27.24
CA ASN A 42 -13.59 -13.89 27.30
C ASN A 42 -14.26 -14.26 25.96
N TYR A 43 -14.43 -13.31 25.06
CA TYR A 43 -15.04 -13.51 23.75
C TYR A 43 -14.02 -13.97 22.70
N CYS A 44 -12.83 -13.38 22.69
CA CYS A 44 -11.72 -13.82 21.85
C CYS A 44 -10.39 -13.67 22.57
N LYS A 45 -9.47 -14.61 22.31
CA LYS A 45 -8.06 -14.52 22.73
C LYS A 45 -7.23 -13.63 21.79
N CYS A 46 -7.85 -12.56 21.31
CA CYS A 46 -7.30 -11.65 20.33
C CYS A 46 -7.68 -10.19 20.67
N ALA A 47 -6.93 -9.25 20.10
CA ALA A 47 -7.14 -7.81 20.23
C ALA A 47 -7.25 -7.16 18.84
N ASN A 48 -8.24 -6.29 18.64
CA ASN A 48 -8.48 -5.64 17.35
C ASN A 48 -7.44 -4.55 17.11
N LEU A 49 -6.89 -4.54 15.90
CA LEU A 49 -6.02 -3.48 15.40
C LEU A 49 -6.83 -2.43 14.65
N PHE A 50 -7.58 -2.86 13.63
CA PHE A 50 -8.41 -1.98 12.83
C PHE A 50 -9.65 -2.70 12.33
N ARG A 51 -10.65 -1.91 11.94
CA ARG A 51 -11.86 -2.39 11.29
C ARG A 51 -12.42 -1.36 10.32
N PHE A 52 -12.60 -1.78 9.07
CA PHE A 52 -13.48 -1.17 8.09
C PHE A 52 -14.83 -1.91 8.15
N THR A 53 -15.93 -1.17 8.31
CA THR A 53 -17.28 -1.76 8.39
C THR A 53 -18.32 -0.84 7.78
N ASN A 54 -19.30 -1.38 7.06
CA ASN A 54 -20.52 -0.66 6.66
C ASN A 54 -21.76 -1.07 7.47
N GLY A 55 -21.60 -1.93 8.47
CA GLY A 55 -22.68 -2.45 9.30
C GLY A 55 -22.59 -2.02 10.76
N THR A 56 -23.53 -2.54 11.56
CA THR A 56 -23.66 -2.25 13.00
C THR A 56 -23.41 -3.47 13.87
N ASP A 57 -23.13 -4.62 13.27
CA ASP A 57 -22.90 -5.90 13.93
C ASP A 57 -21.45 -6.35 13.77
N ASP A 58 -21.06 -7.37 14.56
CA ASP A 58 -19.71 -7.89 14.52
C ASP A 58 -19.47 -8.81 13.30
N ILE A 59 -20.38 -9.75 13.00
CA ILE A 59 -20.19 -10.72 11.90
C ILE A 59 -21.53 -11.30 11.39
N LYS A 60 -22.57 -10.48 11.25
CA LYS A 60 -23.89 -10.94 10.77
C LYS A 60 -24.07 -10.78 9.27
N ALA A 61 -23.58 -9.68 8.71
CA ALA A 61 -23.78 -9.29 7.33
C ALA A 61 -22.44 -9.17 6.58
N TYR A 62 -22.51 -9.37 5.27
CA TYR A 62 -21.38 -9.09 4.40
C TYR A 62 -21.03 -7.59 4.44
N GLY A 63 -19.77 -7.28 4.72
CA GLY A 63 -19.29 -5.91 4.95
C GLY A 63 -19.20 -5.48 6.42
N ASP A 64 -19.77 -6.23 7.37
CA ASP A 64 -19.55 -5.98 8.81
C ASP A 64 -18.05 -6.01 9.14
N ARG A 65 -17.33 -6.94 8.49
CA ARG A 65 -15.88 -7.03 8.49
C ARG A 65 -15.39 -6.87 7.06
N LEU A 66 -15.58 -5.67 6.52
CA LEU A 66 -15.11 -5.33 5.19
C LEU A 66 -13.61 -5.59 5.08
N LEU A 67 -12.85 -5.03 6.02
CA LEU A 67 -11.44 -5.35 6.29
C LEU A 67 -11.25 -5.25 7.80
N ALA A 68 -10.71 -6.25 8.46
CA ALA A 68 -10.46 -6.18 9.89
C ALA A 68 -9.29 -7.07 10.28
N ALA A 69 -8.52 -6.65 11.27
CA ALA A 69 -7.34 -7.39 11.71
C ALA A 69 -7.28 -7.45 13.23
N TRP A 70 -6.89 -8.61 13.76
CA TRP A 70 -6.65 -8.83 15.18
C TRP A 70 -5.34 -9.54 15.42
N PHE A 71 -4.68 -9.26 16.53
CA PHE A 71 -3.53 -10.01 17.01
C PHE A 71 -3.90 -10.93 18.15
N PHE A 72 -3.42 -12.16 18.13
CA PHE A 72 -3.42 -13.08 19.27
C PHE A 72 -2.25 -12.78 20.21
N ASN A 73 -2.32 -13.32 21.43
CA ASN A 73 -1.23 -13.18 22.41
C ASN A 73 0.11 -13.77 21.94
N SER A 74 0.08 -14.73 21.01
CA SER A 74 1.25 -15.32 20.36
C SER A 74 1.90 -14.42 19.31
N GLY A 75 1.27 -13.29 18.97
CA GLY A 75 1.71 -12.37 17.92
C GLY A 75 1.23 -12.75 16.52
N ASN A 76 0.46 -13.84 16.37
CA ASN A 76 -0.19 -14.17 15.10
C ASN A 76 -1.26 -13.12 14.78
N LEU A 77 -1.37 -12.74 13.51
CA LEU A 77 -2.46 -11.91 13.02
C LEU A 77 -3.54 -12.80 12.42
N THR A 78 -4.80 -12.51 12.72
CA THR A 78 -5.92 -12.91 11.87
C THR A 78 -6.47 -11.70 11.13
N TYR A 79 -6.71 -11.86 9.83
CA TYR A 79 -7.23 -10.83 8.95
C TYR A 79 -8.51 -11.33 8.28
N ASP A 80 -9.60 -10.60 8.49
CA ASP A 80 -10.88 -10.81 7.84
C ASP A 80 -11.06 -9.79 6.72
N SER A 81 -11.66 -10.24 5.63
CA SER A 81 -12.07 -9.38 4.52
C SER A 81 -13.35 -9.89 3.88
N SER A 82 -14.17 -8.99 3.35
CA SER A 82 -15.38 -9.34 2.62
C SER A 82 -15.04 -9.68 1.17
N ILE A 83 -14.97 -10.98 0.86
CA ILE A 83 -14.52 -11.54 -0.42
C ILE A 83 -15.50 -12.60 -0.89
N ASN A 84 -15.89 -12.59 -2.17
CA ASN A 84 -16.76 -13.60 -2.78
C ASN A 84 -18.09 -13.83 -2.02
N GLY A 85 -18.70 -12.75 -1.50
CA GLY A 85 -19.98 -12.83 -0.78
C GLY A 85 -19.89 -13.43 0.64
N ILE A 86 -18.68 -13.75 1.14
CA ILE A 86 -18.45 -14.27 2.50
C ILE A 86 -17.42 -13.43 3.27
N THR A 87 -17.30 -13.67 4.58
CA THR A 87 -16.13 -13.21 5.36
C THR A 87 -14.99 -14.20 5.15
N TYR A 88 -14.02 -13.83 4.33
CA TYR A 88 -12.79 -14.57 4.12
C TYR A 88 -11.79 -14.24 5.23
N ARG A 89 -11.24 -15.28 5.87
CA ARG A 89 -10.27 -15.18 6.95
C ARG A 89 -8.94 -15.80 6.54
N VAL A 90 -7.85 -15.13 6.88
CA VAL A 90 -6.49 -15.66 6.78
C VAL A 90 -5.73 -15.41 8.08
N GLU A 91 -4.80 -16.29 8.41
CA GLU A 91 -3.92 -16.15 9.57
C GLU A 91 -2.45 -16.08 9.11
N SER A 92 -1.66 -15.28 9.82
CA SER A 92 -0.22 -15.20 9.62
C SER A 92 0.54 -16.06 10.62
N GLY A 93 1.85 -16.22 10.39
CA GLY A 93 2.80 -16.55 11.46
C GLY A 93 2.90 -15.42 12.50
N PRO A 94 3.59 -15.67 13.63
CA PRO A 94 3.73 -14.67 14.69
C PRO A 94 4.64 -13.53 14.27
N PHE A 95 4.23 -12.30 14.57
CA PHE A 95 5.06 -11.11 14.40
C PHE A 95 5.76 -10.73 15.70
N SER A 96 6.96 -10.16 15.58
CA SER A 96 7.64 -9.51 16.70
C SER A 96 7.01 -8.15 17.03
N LEU A 97 7.31 -7.64 18.23
CA LEU A 97 6.96 -6.27 18.62
C LEU A 97 7.68 -5.23 17.74
N GLY A 98 7.27 -3.97 17.88
CA GLY A 98 7.81 -2.84 17.11
C GLY A 98 7.06 -2.57 15.81
N TRP A 99 7.64 -1.71 14.97
CA TRP A 99 6.99 -1.22 13.75
C TRP A 99 6.66 -2.34 12.75
N LYS A 100 5.47 -2.26 12.17
CA LYS A 100 4.96 -3.08 11.08
C LYS A 100 4.30 -2.17 10.06
N LYS A 101 4.72 -2.28 8.79
CA LYS A 101 4.11 -1.56 7.67
C LYS A 101 3.07 -2.45 7.03
N PHE A 102 1.82 -1.97 6.98
CA PHE A 102 0.71 -2.63 6.32
C PHE A 102 0.52 -2.05 4.92
N ASN A 103 0.33 -2.93 3.96
CA ASN A 103 -0.08 -2.62 2.60
C ASN A 103 -1.26 -3.53 2.25
N ILE A 104 -2.46 -2.97 2.10
CA ILE A 104 -3.68 -3.71 1.81
C ILE A 104 -4.26 -3.14 0.51
N SER A 105 -4.64 -4.00 -0.42
CA SER A 105 -5.20 -3.54 -1.69
C SER A 105 -6.27 -4.48 -2.22
N GLN A 106 -7.15 -3.94 -3.05
CA GLN A 106 -7.93 -4.70 -4.02
C GLN A 106 -7.81 -3.98 -5.35
N LEU A 107 -7.26 -4.65 -6.36
CA LEU A 107 -6.97 -4.04 -7.67
C LEU A 107 -7.48 -4.94 -8.78
N LEU A 108 -7.96 -4.35 -9.88
CA LEU A 108 -8.30 -5.09 -11.08
C LEU A 108 -7.01 -5.44 -11.83
N PHE A 109 -6.77 -6.73 -12.04
CA PHE A 109 -5.62 -7.25 -12.78
C PHE A 109 -6.10 -8.31 -13.78
N HIS A 110 -5.86 -8.09 -15.08
CA HIS A 110 -6.27 -9.01 -16.15
C HIS A 110 -7.75 -9.46 -16.08
N GLY A 111 -8.65 -8.54 -15.74
CA GLY A 111 -10.10 -8.81 -15.69
C GLY A 111 -10.61 -9.45 -14.39
N ALA A 112 -9.75 -9.68 -13.40
CA ALA A 112 -10.14 -10.18 -12.08
C ALA A 112 -9.70 -9.22 -10.96
N TYR A 113 -10.53 -9.03 -9.94
CA TYR A 113 -10.13 -8.25 -8.77
C TYR A 113 -9.30 -9.12 -7.83
N ILE A 114 -8.11 -8.65 -7.47
CA ILE A 114 -7.18 -9.37 -6.60
C ILE A 114 -7.06 -8.60 -5.28
N SER A 115 -7.51 -9.22 -4.18
CA SER A 115 -7.39 -8.68 -2.83
C SER A 115 -6.09 -9.19 -2.20
N THR A 116 -5.24 -8.27 -1.75
CA THR A 116 -3.91 -8.57 -1.19
C THR A 116 -3.70 -7.87 0.14
N ILE A 117 -3.08 -8.57 1.08
CA ILE A 117 -2.53 -7.99 2.31
C ILE A 117 -1.05 -8.36 2.42
N GLN A 118 -0.21 -7.35 2.63
CA GLN A 118 1.21 -7.48 2.87
C GLN A 118 1.59 -6.75 4.16
N ILE A 119 2.54 -7.33 4.88
CA ILE A 119 3.09 -6.75 6.11
C ILE A 119 4.61 -6.80 6.00
N ASN A 120 5.27 -5.65 6.13
CA ASN A 120 6.71 -5.49 5.89
C ASN A 120 7.16 -6.04 4.52
N GLY A 121 6.33 -5.89 3.48
CA GLY A 121 6.58 -6.40 2.14
C GLY A 121 6.37 -7.91 1.96
N VAL A 122 6.06 -8.66 3.02
CA VAL A 122 5.73 -10.08 2.94
C VAL A 122 4.23 -10.23 2.69
N THR A 123 3.86 -10.97 1.64
CA THR A 123 2.46 -11.24 1.32
C THR A 123 1.89 -12.26 2.30
N ILE A 124 0.84 -11.87 3.03
CA ILE A 124 0.11 -12.75 3.96
C ILE A 124 -1.03 -13.46 3.22
N SER A 125 -1.69 -12.76 2.30
CA SER A 125 -2.72 -13.34 1.43
C SER A 125 -2.81 -12.57 0.13
N SER A 126 -3.09 -13.29 -0.96
CA SER A 126 -3.50 -12.72 -2.24
C SER A 126 -4.53 -13.66 -2.87
N VAL A 127 -5.75 -13.17 -3.07
CA VAL A 127 -6.90 -13.99 -3.47
C VAL A 127 -7.81 -13.24 -4.42
N THR A 128 -8.40 -13.96 -5.37
CA THR A 128 -9.36 -13.41 -6.33
C THR A 128 -10.72 -13.17 -5.68
N ASN A 129 -11.25 -11.95 -5.87
CA ASN A 129 -12.61 -11.55 -5.48
C ASN A 129 -13.49 -11.38 -6.73
N ASN A 130 -14.31 -12.39 -7.02
CA ASN A 130 -15.29 -12.40 -8.09
C ASN A 130 -16.57 -11.61 -7.75
N ASP A 131 -16.77 -11.21 -6.48
CA ASP A 131 -17.87 -10.36 -6.00
C ASP A 131 -17.34 -9.02 -5.45
N ALA A 132 -16.44 -8.38 -6.20
CA ALA A 132 -15.96 -7.05 -5.85
C ALA A 132 -17.07 -6.00 -6.07
N ARG A 133 -17.42 -5.29 -4.99
CA ARG A 133 -18.46 -4.25 -4.97
C ARG A 133 -18.04 -3.01 -4.19
N GLU A 134 -18.71 -1.91 -4.51
CA GLU A 134 -18.61 -0.71 -3.70
C GLU A 134 -19.39 -0.94 -2.40
N PHE A 135 -18.92 -0.30 -1.33
CA PHE A 135 -19.62 -0.28 -0.05
C PHE A 135 -19.96 1.16 0.32
N TYR A 136 -21.11 1.37 0.92
CA TYR A 136 -21.56 2.70 1.32
C TYR A 136 -21.43 2.88 2.81
N ASN A 137 -21.14 4.10 3.25
CA ASN A 137 -21.02 4.46 4.67
C ASN A 137 -20.02 3.60 5.45
N VAL A 138 -18.89 3.30 4.83
CA VAL A 138 -17.82 2.52 5.47
C VAL A 138 -17.14 3.36 6.53
N LYS A 139 -17.09 2.88 7.75
CA LYS A 139 -16.37 3.48 8.86
C LYS A 139 -15.05 2.77 9.07
N LEU A 140 -13.98 3.54 9.25
CA LEU A 140 -12.69 3.03 9.68
C LEU A 140 -12.49 3.31 11.17
N TYR A 141 -12.24 2.25 11.92
CA TYR A 141 -11.83 2.28 13.31
C TYR A 141 -10.41 1.77 13.47
N PHE A 142 -9.63 2.41 14.35
CA PHE A 142 -8.44 1.79 14.93
C PHE A 142 -8.81 1.21 16.29
N SER A 143 -9.00 -0.10 16.35
CA SER A 143 -9.77 -0.83 17.36
C SER A 143 -11.28 -0.57 17.30
N ASP A 144 -12.03 -1.63 17.02
CA ASP A 144 -13.49 -1.65 17.17
C ASP A 144 -13.91 -1.73 18.64
N ARG A 145 -15.23 -1.63 18.87
CA ARG A 145 -15.88 -1.70 20.19
C ARG A 145 -16.09 -3.11 20.75
N TYR A 146 -15.89 -4.15 19.95
CA TYR A 146 -16.24 -5.54 20.30
C TYR A 146 -15.08 -6.27 20.98
N TYR A 147 -13.86 -5.89 20.64
CA TYR A 147 -12.64 -6.55 21.09
C TYR A 147 -11.76 -5.60 21.89
N LEU A 148 -10.83 -6.16 22.67
CA LEU A 148 -9.79 -5.33 23.29
C LEU A 148 -8.93 -4.68 22.22
N THR A 149 -8.42 -3.49 22.50
CA THR A 149 -7.51 -2.78 21.63
C THR A 149 -6.13 -3.44 21.61
N GLN A 150 -5.58 -3.63 20.42
CA GLN A 150 -4.19 -4.03 20.26
C GLN A 150 -3.27 -2.87 20.72
N PRO A 151 -2.42 -3.06 21.75
CA PRO A 151 -1.57 -1.99 22.26
C PRO A 151 -0.58 -1.49 21.20
N GLY A 152 -0.55 -0.19 20.99
CA GLY A 152 0.32 0.42 19.99
C GLY A 152 -0.09 1.81 19.52
N HIS A 153 0.62 2.27 18.50
CA HIS A 153 0.34 3.53 17.80
C HIS A 153 0.35 3.30 16.29
N ALA A 154 -0.58 3.91 15.58
CA ALA A 154 -0.60 3.96 14.12
C ALA A 154 -0.08 5.30 13.60
N ARG A 155 0.54 5.31 12.42
CA ARG A 155 0.93 6.54 11.74
C ARG A 155 0.88 6.38 10.22
N SER A 156 0.94 7.52 9.53
CA SER A 156 1.10 7.58 8.07
C SER A 156 0.02 6.79 7.33
N LEU A 157 -1.24 6.93 7.76
CA LEU A 157 -2.36 6.31 7.07
C LEU A 157 -2.63 7.04 5.75
N LEU A 158 -2.71 6.26 4.69
CA LEU A 158 -3.16 6.69 3.38
C LEU A 158 -4.17 5.65 2.89
N VAL A 159 -5.37 6.11 2.52
CA VAL A 159 -6.42 5.30 1.91
C VAL A 159 -6.73 5.92 0.55
N THR A 160 -6.34 5.24 -0.51
CA THR A 160 -6.60 5.63 -1.90
C THR A 160 -7.63 4.70 -2.57
N LYS A 161 -8.30 5.21 -3.60
CA LYS A 161 -9.07 4.46 -4.59
C LYS A 161 -8.01 3.86 -5.47
N GLY A 162 -8.11 2.56 -5.68
CA GLY A 162 -7.22 1.81 -6.53
C GLY A 162 -7.33 2.34 -7.95
N CYS A 163 -6.17 2.55 -8.54
CA CYS A 163 -6.03 3.10 -9.86
C CYS A 163 -6.29 1.97 -10.86
N SER A 164 -7.48 1.92 -11.46
CA SER A 164 -7.77 0.98 -12.56
C SER A 164 -6.65 0.99 -13.59
N GLU A 165 -6.22 -0.17 -14.07
CA GLU A 165 -5.23 -0.29 -15.16
C GLU A 165 -5.63 0.51 -16.41
N THR A 166 -6.93 0.75 -16.59
CA THR A 166 -7.47 1.54 -17.72
C THR A 166 -7.56 3.04 -17.45
N ASN A 167 -7.36 3.48 -16.21
CA ASN A 167 -7.46 4.89 -15.85
C ASN A 167 -6.09 5.58 -15.96
N MET A 168 -5.82 6.09 -17.16
CA MET A 168 -4.60 6.82 -17.55
C MET A 168 -4.28 8.03 -16.66
N TYR A 169 -5.26 8.51 -15.88
CA TYR A 169 -5.11 9.66 -14.98
C TYR A 169 -4.60 9.31 -13.58
N CYS A 170 -4.52 8.02 -13.25
CA CYS A 170 -4.29 7.55 -11.88
C CYS A 170 -2.93 6.86 -11.66
N LYS A 171 -2.09 6.76 -12.69
CA LYS A 171 -0.65 6.50 -12.55
C LYS A 171 0.08 7.71 -13.14
N PRO A 172 1.20 8.21 -12.56
CA PRO A 172 2.06 9.12 -13.30
C PRO A 172 2.42 8.42 -14.62
N GLN A 173 2.03 9.03 -15.74
CA GLN A 173 2.47 8.53 -17.04
C GLN A 173 3.95 8.86 -17.15
N LEU A 174 4.78 7.89 -16.81
CA LEU A 174 6.21 7.97 -17.08
C LEU A 174 6.42 7.77 -18.58
N ASN A 175 6.27 8.85 -19.34
CA ASN A 175 6.63 8.89 -20.75
C ASN A 175 8.15 9.10 -20.82
N VAL A 176 8.89 8.00 -20.87
CA VAL A 176 10.33 8.05 -21.15
C VAL A 176 10.52 8.31 -22.64
N ALA A 177 10.73 9.57 -23.00
CA ALA A 177 11.08 9.97 -24.35
C ALA A 177 12.60 10.09 -24.48
N TYR A 178 13.19 9.39 -25.45
CA TYR A 178 14.60 9.56 -25.80
C TYR A 178 14.72 10.68 -26.82
N THR A 179 15.07 11.89 -26.37
CA THR A 179 15.43 13.00 -27.27
C THR A 179 16.93 13.25 -27.22
N GLY A 180 17.73 12.19 -27.39
CA GLY A 180 19.18 12.30 -27.45
C GLY A 180 19.66 12.26 -28.89
N ILE A 181 20.35 13.32 -29.34
CA ILE A 181 21.17 13.26 -30.56
C ILE A 181 22.54 12.78 -30.09
N ILE A 182 23.05 11.67 -30.63
CA ILE A 182 24.48 11.33 -30.49
C ILE A 182 25.24 12.35 -31.35
N ASN A 183 25.72 13.43 -30.73
CA ASN A 183 26.55 14.42 -31.41
C ASN A 183 28.00 14.29 -30.92
N GLY A 184 28.78 13.44 -31.59
CA GLY A 184 30.14 13.12 -31.17
C GLY A 184 30.18 12.27 -29.89
N ASP A 185 30.91 12.74 -28.87
CA ASP A 185 31.26 11.99 -27.66
C ASP A 185 30.25 12.09 -26.51
N PHE A 186 29.18 12.87 -26.63
CA PHE A 186 28.24 13.13 -25.54
C PHE A 186 26.90 12.44 -25.75
N LEU A 187 26.48 11.63 -24.77
CA LEU A 187 25.12 11.12 -24.66
C LEU A 187 24.33 12.05 -23.71
N ASN A 188 23.42 12.85 -24.27
CA ASN A 188 22.51 13.65 -23.46
C ASN A 188 21.22 12.85 -23.24
N ILE A 189 21.00 12.39 -22.01
CA ILE A 189 19.77 11.73 -21.60
C ILE A 189 18.95 12.73 -20.80
N ARG A 190 17.80 13.11 -21.34
CA ARG A 190 16.81 13.91 -20.64
C ARG A 190 15.68 13.00 -20.19
N PHE A 191 15.28 13.13 -18.93
CA PHE A 191 14.14 12.45 -18.36
C PHE A 191 13.07 13.49 -18.05
N ASP A 192 11.94 13.41 -18.72
CA ASP A 192 10.78 14.23 -18.42
C ASP A 192 9.74 13.36 -17.71
N THR A 193 9.32 13.77 -16.52
CA THR A 193 8.20 13.16 -15.81
C THR A 193 6.98 14.05 -16.03
N ASN A 194 5.93 13.49 -16.64
CA ASN A 194 4.67 14.19 -16.84
C ASN A 194 3.62 13.63 -15.90
N TYR A 195 3.01 14.53 -15.14
CA TYR A 195 1.93 14.22 -14.22
C TYR A 195 0.61 14.65 -14.83
N SER A 196 -0.42 13.81 -14.72
CA SER A 196 -1.79 14.18 -15.05
C SER A 196 -2.35 15.22 -14.08
N ASN A 197 -1.78 15.32 -12.87
CA ASN A 197 -2.20 16.25 -11.84
C ASN A 197 -0.96 16.91 -11.19
N ALA A 198 -0.90 18.24 -11.16
CA ALA A 198 0.29 19.00 -10.75
C ALA A 198 0.58 18.99 -9.24
N GLU A 199 -0.29 18.37 -8.44
CA GLU A 199 -0.22 18.36 -6.97
C GLU A 199 0.42 17.09 -6.38
N GLU A 200 0.70 16.06 -7.19
CA GLU A 200 1.29 14.80 -6.71
C GLU A 200 2.70 14.58 -7.28
N SER A 201 3.69 14.55 -6.39
CA SER A 201 5.07 14.18 -6.73
C SER A 201 5.25 12.67 -6.75
N ALA A 202 5.91 12.12 -7.77
CA ALA A 202 6.33 10.73 -7.72
C ALA A 202 7.44 10.55 -6.68
N VAL A 203 7.27 9.55 -5.80
CA VAL A 203 8.22 9.20 -4.73
C VAL A 203 8.74 7.78 -4.94
N ASN A 204 9.99 7.52 -4.54
CA ASN A 204 10.65 6.22 -4.64
C ASN A 204 10.80 5.66 -6.07
N ILE A 205 11.06 6.51 -7.07
CA ILE A 205 11.39 6.02 -8.42
C ILE A 205 12.86 5.56 -8.41
N THR A 206 13.10 4.32 -8.83
CA THR A 206 14.43 3.79 -9.13
C THR A 206 14.49 3.45 -10.61
N TRP A 207 15.54 3.86 -11.30
CA TRP A 207 15.80 3.52 -12.71
C TRP A 207 17.19 2.95 -12.88
N GLU A 208 17.28 1.92 -13.70
CA GLU A 208 18.54 1.32 -14.15
C GLU A 208 18.62 1.45 -15.67
N TYR A 209 19.77 1.91 -16.17
CA TYR A 209 20.04 1.99 -17.60
C TYR A 209 21.26 1.14 -17.92
N ILE A 210 21.06 0.17 -18.82
CA ILE A 210 22.14 -0.65 -19.33
C ILE A 210 22.73 0.06 -20.55
N LEU A 211 23.98 0.51 -20.42
CA LEU A 211 24.70 1.06 -21.55
C LEU A 211 24.88 -0.01 -22.62
N PRO A 212 24.68 0.32 -23.91
CA PRO A 212 25.06 -0.56 -25.00
C PRO A 212 26.53 -0.99 -24.84
N PRO A 213 26.88 -2.25 -25.18
CA PRO A 213 28.20 -2.81 -24.89
C PRO A 213 29.37 -2.11 -25.59
N PHE A 214 29.09 -1.23 -26.56
CA PHE A 214 30.08 -0.42 -27.27
C PHE A 214 30.36 0.96 -26.62
N LEU A 215 29.64 1.34 -25.56
CA LEU A 215 29.85 2.59 -24.83
C LEU A 215 30.70 2.34 -23.57
N LYS A 216 31.82 3.06 -23.46
CA LYS A 216 32.68 3.03 -22.27
C LYS A 216 32.54 4.36 -21.52
N LEU A 217 32.30 4.29 -20.21
CA LEU A 217 32.19 5.46 -19.34
C LEU A 217 33.57 5.72 -18.70
N GLU A 218 34.14 6.90 -18.91
CA GLU A 218 35.40 7.31 -18.29
C GLU A 218 35.16 8.57 -17.44
N SER A 219 35.10 8.42 -16.12
CA SER A 219 34.96 9.58 -15.24
C SER A 219 36.31 10.30 -15.10
N VAL A 220 36.37 11.55 -15.55
CA VAL A 220 37.46 12.48 -15.24
C VAL A 220 36.89 13.56 -14.33
N TYR A 221 37.55 13.88 -13.23
CA TYR A 221 37.11 14.93 -12.31
C TYR A 221 37.07 16.27 -13.05
N THR A 222 35.88 16.82 -13.30
CA THR A 222 35.70 18.19 -13.80
C THR A 222 35.06 19.04 -12.72
N SER A 223 35.47 20.30 -12.58
CA SER A 223 34.94 21.26 -11.59
C SER A 223 33.48 21.70 -11.84
N VAL A 224 32.80 21.01 -12.76
CA VAL A 224 31.40 21.20 -13.14
C VAL A 224 30.81 19.81 -13.10
N ASP A 225 29.63 19.63 -12.50
CA ASP A 225 28.89 18.36 -12.35
C ASP A 225 28.51 17.75 -13.72
N ALA A 226 29.50 17.30 -14.48
CA ALA A 226 29.37 16.74 -15.80
C ALA A 226 30.25 15.49 -15.91
N VAL A 227 29.63 14.38 -16.29
CA VAL A 227 30.36 13.16 -16.64
C VAL A 227 30.70 13.24 -18.13
N LYS A 228 31.99 13.33 -18.46
CA LYS A 228 32.45 13.25 -19.85
C LYS A 228 32.40 11.78 -20.30
N ILE A 229 31.80 11.52 -21.45
CA ILE A 229 31.80 10.18 -22.08
C ILE A 229 32.86 10.24 -23.19
N SER A 230 33.70 9.20 -23.33
CA SER A 230 34.66 9.08 -24.42
C SER A 230 34.23 7.93 -25.34
N THR A 231 34.04 8.21 -26.63
CA THR A 231 33.78 7.15 -27.60
C THR A 231 35.08 6.79 -28.32
N ASN A 232 35.70 5.68 -27.94
CA ASN A 232 36.76 5.13 -28.77
C ASN A 232 36.14 4.56 -30.04
N LYS A 233 36.40 5.21 -31.18
CA LYS A 233 36.11 4.65 -32.51
C LYS A 233 36.91 3.37 -32.68
N TYR A 234 36.26 2.22 -32.56
CA TYR A 234 36.80 0.98 -33.10
C TYR A 234 36.81 1.12 -34.64
N LYS A 235 37.98 0.88 -35.24
CA LYS A 235 38.14 0.71 -36.69
C LYS A 235 37.42 -0.55 -37.15
#